data_AF-A0A358M8P9-F1
#
_entry.id   AF-A0A358M8P9-F1
#
_cell.length_a   1.000
_cell.length_b   1.000
_cell.length_c   1.000
_cell.angle_alpha   90.00
_cell.angle_beta   90.00
_cell.angle_gamma   90.00
#
_symmetry.space_group_name_H-M   'P 1'
#
loop_
_entity.id
_entity.type
_entity.pdbx_description
1 polymer ?
#
loop_
_entity_poly.entity_id
_entity_poly.type
_entity_poly.pdbx_seq_one_letter_code
_entity_poly.pdbx_strand_id
1 'polypeptide(L)'
;MNIAGIQKLTLLDYPGFVACTVFTGGCNFRCPFCHNAELVVCRPTQAQLTEKNFWDFLESRRGLLDGVVISGGEPLLQDDLASFLYKIKEK
;
A
#
# COMPACT_ATOMS: atom_id res chain seq x y z
N MET A 1 -1.39 -0.04 10.05
CA MET A 1 -1.62 -0.72 8.77
C MET A 1 -0.58 -1.83 8.61
N ASN A 2 -1.00 -3.02 8.21
CA ASN A 2 -0.12 -4.09 7.74
C ASN A 2 0.31 -3.80 6.30
N ILE A 3 1.46 -3.14 6.13
CA ILE A 3 2.05 -2.79 4.83
C ILE A 3 3.02 -3.90 4.41
N ALA A 4 2.66 -4.61 3.35
CA ALA A 4 3.44 -5.72 2.79
C ALA A 4 4.46 -5.25 1.74
N GLY A 5 4.22 -4.10 1.09
CA GLY A 5 5.15 -3.59 0.09
C GLY A 5 4.75 -2.22 -0.45
N ILE A 6 5.65 -1.65 -1.23
CA ILE A 6 5.41 -0.38 -1.92
C ILE A 6 6.02 -0.41 -3.33
N GLN A 7 5.17 -0.11 -4.32
CA GLN A 7 5.61 0.31 -5.63
C GLN A 7 5.83 1.82 -5.59
N LYS A 8 7.11 2.22 -5.60
CA LYS A 8 7.54 3.61 -5.38
C LYS A 8 6.99 4.61 -6.41
N LEU A 9 6.60 4.12 -7.59
CA LEU A 9 6.04 4.92 -8.69
C LEU A 9 5.07 4.07 -9.51
N THR A 10 3.91 4.62 -9.84
CA THR A 10 2.91 4.09 -10.76
C THR A 10 2.31 5.24 -11.57
N LEU A 11 2.01 4.96 -12.84
CA LEU A 11 1.21 5.82 -13.71
C LEU A 11 -0.10 5.11 -14.13
N LEU A 12 -0.29 3.88 -13.65
CA LEU A 12 -1.38 2.99 -14.06
C LEU A 12 -2.47 2.94 -13.00
N ASP A 13 -2.10 2.87 -11.72
CA ASP A 13 -3.07 2.65 -10.63
C ASP A 13 -3.81 3.93 -10.22
N TYR A 14 -3.31 5.10 -10.63
CA TYR A 14 -4.02 6.37 -10.52
C TYR A 14 -3.90 7.15 -11.84
N PRO A 15 -4.77 6.87 -12.83
CA PRO A 15 -4.67 7.46 -14.16
C PRO A 15 -4.68 8.99 -14.13
N GLY A 16 -3.70 9.59 -14.82
CA GLY A 16 -3.53 11.06 -14.89
C GLY A 16 -2.67 11.65 -13.77
N PHE A 17 -2.20 10.83 -12.82
CA PHE A 17 -1.41 11.27 -11.68
C PHE A 17 -0.14 10.43 -11.52
N VAL A 18 0.93 11.06 -11.06
CA VAL A 18 2.16 10.36 -10.66
C VAL A 18 1.99 9.88 -9.22
N ALA A 19 1.76 8.59 -9.02
CA ALA A 19 1.44 8.06 -7.70
C ALA A 19 2.43 7.00 -7.23
N CYS A 20 2.32 6.57 -5.97
CA CYS A 20 2.89 5.31 -5.51
C CYS A 20 1.76 4.35 -5.10
N THR A 21 1.99 3.04 -5.23
CA THR A 21 1.03 2.02 -4.79
C THR A 21 1.55 1.32 -3.54
N VAL A 22 0.75 1.33 -2.48
CA VAL A 22 1.02 0.67 -1.21
C VAL A 22 0.23 -0.63 -1.19
N PHE A 23 0.90 -1.75 -0.97
CA PHE A 23 0.26 -3.06 -0.91
C PHE A 23 0.06 -3.48 0.54
N THR A 24 -1.19 -3.72 0.92
CA THR A 24 -1.57 -4.30 2.22
C THR A 24 -1.43 -5.82 2.20
N GLY A 25 -1.06 -6.38 3.36
CA GLY A 25 -1.04 -7.83 3.55
C GLY A 25 -2.41 -8.36 4.00
N GLY A 26 -2.76 -9.57 3.54
CA GLY A 26 -4.01 -10.26 3.85
C GLY A 26 -5.13 -9.99 2.83
N CYS A 27 -5.85 -11.04 2.43
CA CYS A 27 -7.03 -10.98 1.58
C CYS A 27 -8.01 -12.09 2.01
N ASN A 28 -9.31 -11.79 2.00
CA ASN A 28 -10.38 -12.75 2.29
C ASN A 28 -10.79 -13.57 1.05
N PHE A 29 -10.18 -13.32 -0.10
CA PHE A 29 -10.35 -14.12 -1.31
C PHE A 29 -9.14 -15.05 -1.56
N ARG A 30 -9.35 -16.06 -2.40
CA ARG A 30 -8.33 -17.00 -2.89
C ARG A 30 -8.46 -17.16 -4.42
N CYS A 31 -8.45 -16.02 -5.11
CA CYS A 31 -8.66 -16.00 -6.57
C CYS A 31 -7.60 -16.85 -7.27
N PRO A 32 -7.98 -17.77 -8.19
CA PRO A 32 -7.04 -18.66 -8.87
C PRO A 32 -6.07 -17.92 -9.81
N PHE A 33 -6.41 -16.69 -10.20
CA PHE A 33 -5.60 -15.80 -11.03
C PHE A 33 -4.96 -14.66 -10.22
N CYS A 34 -4.81 -14.80 -8.90
CA CYS A 34 -4.26 -13.73 -8.08
C CYS A 34 -2.79 -13.45 -8.45
N HIS A 35 -2.53 -12.27 -9.01
CA HIS A 35 -1.19 -11.80 -9.34
C HIS A 35 -0.32 -11.61 -8.08
N ASN A 36 -0.95 -11.29 -6.96
CA ASN A 36 -0.31 -10.99 -5.69
C ASN A 36 -0.60 -12.09 -4.65
N ALA A 37 -0.58 -13.36 -5.06
CA ALA A 37 -0.91 -14.49 -4.18
C ALA A 37 -0.09 -14.49 -2.89
N GLU A 38 1.16 -14.02 -2.94
CA GLU A 38 2.03 -13.87 -1.75
C GLU A 38 1.38 -13.03 -0.64
N LEU A 39 0.63 -11.97 -0.99
CA LEU A 39 -0.11 -11.15 0.00
C LEU A 39 -1.20 -11.92 0.74
N VAL A 40 -1.60 -13.08 0.20
CA VAL A 40 -2.73 -13.89 0.65
C VAL A 40 -2.28 -15.12 1.43
N VAL A 41 -1.21 -15.78 0.99
CA VAL A 41 -0.68 -17.03 1.57
C VAL A 41 0.49 -16.83 2.54
N CYS A 42 1.19 -15.70 2.52
CA CYS A 42 2.33 -15.50 3.41
C CYS A 42 1.92 -15.25 4.88
N ARG A 43 2.43 -16.11 5.76
CA ARG A 43 2.66 -15.80 7.18
C ARG A 43 3.74 -14.71 7.28
N PRO A 44 3.81 -13.92 8.36
CA PRO A 44 4.64 -12.71 8.47
C PRO A 44 6.14 -13.02 8.52
N THR A 45 6.72 -13.42 7.39
CA THR A 45 8.15 -13.70 7.21
C THR A 45 8.79 -12.80 6.16
N GLN A 46 8.00 -12.12 5.33
CA GLN A 46 8.49 -11.03 4.47
C GLN A 46 8.60 -9.77 5.34
N ALA A 47 9.76 -9.11 5.31
CA ALA A 47 10.04 -7.91 6.08
C ALA A 47 8.95 -6.86 5.78
N GLN A 48 8.00 -6.71 6.71
CA GLN A 48 6.97 -5.70 6.62
C GLN A 48 7.65 -4.34 6.52
N LEU A 49 7.20 -3.52 5.58
CA LEU A 49 7.66 -2.14 5.51
C LEU A 49 7.21 -1.49 6.82
N THR A 50 8.18 -1.04 7.63
CA THR A 50 7.82 -0.36 8.87
C THR A 50 7.06 0.92 8.54
N GLU A 51 6.10 1.28 9.40
CA GLU A 51 5.35 2.53 9.23
C GLU A 51 6.30 3.73 9.16
N LYS A 52 7.41 3.72 9.91
CA LYS A 52 8.48 4.72 9.79
C LYS A 52 9.05 4.80 8.37
N ASN A 53 9.43 3.68 7.77
CA ASN A 53 9.99 3.68 6.41
C ASN A 53 8.98 4.15 5.36
N PHE A 54 7.70 3.85 5.55
CA PHE A 54 6.64 4.36 4.70
C PHE A 54 6.55 5.90 4.76
N TRP A 55 6.53 6.47 5.98
CA TRP A 55 6.46 7.93 6.15
C TRP A 55 7.73 8.63 5.67
N ASP A 56 8.92 8.08 5.95
CA ASP A 56 10.19 8.61 5.45
C ASP A 56 10.21 8.61 3.91
N PHE A 57 9.67 7.56 3.27
CA PHE A 57 9.51 7.51 1.83
C PHE A 57 8.57 8.59 1.31
N LEU A 58 7.37 8.74 1.88
CA LEU A 58 6.42 9.76 1.43
C LEU A 58 7.00 11.18 1.58
N GLU A 59 7.66 11.46 2.69
CA GLU A 59 8.32 12.75 2.91
C GLU A 59 9.40 13.01 1.85
N SER A 60 10.21 12.00 1.51
CA SER A 60 11.24 12.11 0.46
C SER A 60 10.67 12.34 -0.96
N ARG A 61 9.35 12.20 -1.13
CA ARG A 61 8.66 12.29 -2.43
C ARG A 61 7.67 13.45 -2.51
N ARG A 62 7.65 14.35 -1.53
CA ARG A 62 6.82 15.56 -1.57
C ARG A 62 7.14 16.39 -2.80
N GLY A 63 6.09 16.80 -3.51
CA GLY A 63 6.20 17.55 -4.78
C GLY A 63 6.59 16.71 -5.99
N LEU A 64 6.82 15.39 -5.83
CA LEU A 64 7.07 14.45 -6.94
C LEU A 64 5.90 13.49 -7.16
N LEU A 65 5.21 13.09 -6.08
CA LEU A 65 4.01 12.27 -6.15
C LEU A 65 2.77 13.16 -5.97
N ASP A 66 1.80 12.98 -6.85
CA ASP A 66 0.47 13.60 -6.78
C ASP A 66 -0.49 12.79 -5.90
N GLY A 67 -0.20 11.52 -5.62
CA GLY A 67 -1.09 10.66 -4.87
C GLY A 67 -0.49 9.36 -4.35
N VAL A 68 -1.25 8.71 -3.48
CA VAL A 68 -0.95 7.41 -2.89
C VAL A 68 -2.13 6.49 -3.12
N VAL A 69 -1.90 5.37 -3.80
CA VAL A 69 -2.91 4.32 -4.01
C VAL A 69 -2.73 3.28 -2.93
N ILE A 70 -3.81 3.00 -2.18
CA ILE A 70 -3.82 1.89 -1.22
C ILE A 70 -4.48 0.69 -1.89
N SER A 71 -3.68 -0.35 -2.13
CA SER A 71 -4.06 -1.61 -2.77
C SER A 71 -3.44 -2.77 -1.99
N GLY A 72 -3.24 -3.92 -2.61
CA GLY A 72 -2.74 -5.14 -1.97
C GLY A 72 -3.84 -6.14 -1.76
N GLY A 73 -3.68 -7.04 -0.79
CA GLY A 73 -4.59 -8.17 -0.64
C GLY A 73 -6.06 -7.72 -0.61
N GLU A 74 -6.53 -7.20 0.51
CA GLU A 74 -7.78 -6.46 0.58
C GLU A 74 -7.62 -5.34 1.63
N PRO A 75 -7.37 -4.09 1.20
CA PRO A 75 -7.21 -2.97 2.12
C PRO A 75 -8.37 -2.78 3.09
N LEU A 76 -9.61 -3.06 2.66
CA LEU A 76 -10.80 -2.84 3.48
C LEU A 76 -10.92 -3.83 4.64
N LEU A 77 -10.04 -4.83 4.75
CA LEU A 77 -9.94 -5.69 5.93
C LEU A 77 -9.17 -5.04 7.09
N GLN A 78 -8.53 -3.88 6.89
CA GLN A 78 -7.76 -3.22 7.93
C GLN A 78 -8.60 -2.16 8.66
N ASP A 79 -8.86 -2.41 9.94
CA ASP A 79 -9.67 -1.52 10.80
C ASP A 79 -9.12 -0.08 10.88
N ASP A 80 -7.80 0.08 10.74
CA ASP A 80 -7.13 1.37 10.85
C ASP A 80 -6.97 2.11 9.52
N LEU A 81 -7.51 1.59 8.41
CA LEU A 81 -7.41 2.18 7.07
C LEU A 81 -7.88 3.64 7.03
N ALA A 82 -9.05 3.94 7.60
CA ALA A 82 -9.59 5.29 7.59
C ALA A 82 -8.62 6.28 8.26
N SER A 83 -8.10 5.92 9.44
CA SER A 83 -7.13 6.74 10.17
C SER A 83 -5.83 6.94 9.38
N PHE A 84 -5.40 5.92 8.64
CA PHE A 84 -4.21 5.97 7.82
C PHE A 84 -4.38 6.91 6.62
N LEU A 85 -5.54 6.88 5.96
CA LEU A 85 -5.87 7.79 4.85
C LEU A 85 -5.91 9.25 5.32
N TYR A 86 -6.47 9.54 6.50
CA TYR A 86 -6.44 10.89 7.07
C TYR A 86 -5.00 11.37 7.29
N LYS A 87 -4.14 10.53 7.89
CA LYS A 87 -2.72 10.86 8.10
C LYS A 87 -1.97 11.14 6.79
N ILE A 88 -2.27 10.40 5.71
CA ILE A 88 -1.67 10.67 4.39
C ILE A 88 -2.11 12.04 3.87
N LYS A 89 -3.40 12.37 4.00
CA LYS A 89 -3.95 13.64 3.49
C LYS A 89 -3.40 14.88 4.23
N GLU A 90 -3.00 14.72 5.49
CA GLU A 90 -2.43 15.80 6.29
C GLU A 90 -0.95 16.11 5.98
N LYS A 91 -0.28 15.25 5.22
CA LYS A 91 1.15 15.35 4.88
C LYS A 91 1.38 16.10 3.57
#